data_AF-A0A177P9A6-F1
#
_entry.id   AF-A0A177P9A6-F1
#
_cell.length_a   1.000
_cell.length_b   1.000
_cell.length_c   1.000
_cell.angle_alpha   90.00
_cell.angle_beta   90.00
_cell.angle_gamma   90.00
#
_symmetry.space_group_name_H-M   'P 1'
#
loop_
_entity.id
_entity.type
_entity.pdbx_description
1 polymer ?
#
loop_
_entity_poly.entity_id
_entity_poly.type
_entity_poly.pdbx_seq_one_letter_code
_entity_poly.pdbx_strand_id
1 'polypeptide(L)'
;MGMLTSTSLPAALKREFEDLKSAGFGGIRPPEQTDWGWCLRLKELILPDGTRTDALVLLPKNYPLSSPIGFYLKENAILGTLDRSHLFEGRAYHGAQVIPGWRWFCGIAEGWRPGRHSLLSYVNVVMTLFNEVENQ
;
A
#
# COMPACT_ATOMS: atom_id res chain seq x y z
N MET A 1 -15.60 -23.73 -2.83
CA MET A 1 -14.94 -23.40 -4.11
C MET A 1 -15.71 -22.23 -4.71
N GLY A 2 -15.31 -21.00 -4.35
CA GLY A 2 -16.03 -19.78 -4.73
C GLY A 2 -15.53 -19.26 -6.07
N MET A 3 -16.45 -19.09 -7.01
CA MET A 3 -16.24 -18.50 -8.33
C MET A 3 -15.63 -17.09 -8.18
N LEU A 4 -14.45 -16.86 -8.75
CA LEU A 4 -13.90 -15.52 -8.93
C LEU A 4 -14.76 -14.79 -9.97
N THR A 5 -15.74 -14.01 -9.52
CA THR A 5 -16.46 -13.09 -10.38
C THR A 5 -15.45 -12.06 -10.90
N SER A 6 -15.20 -12.09 -12.21
CA SER A 6 -14.43 -11.06 -12.92
C SER A 6 -15.22 -9.75 -12.89
N THR A 7 -15.19 -9.05 -11.76
CA THR A 7 -15.67 -7.67 -11.68
C THR A 7 -14.59 -6.81 -12.34
N SER A 8 -14.93 -6.17 -13.46
CA SER A 8 -14.03 -5.21 -14.09
C SER A 8 -13.63 -4.13 -13.09
N LEU A 9 -12.32 -3.82 -13.01
CA LEU A 9 -11.80 -2.78 -12.11
C LEU A 9 -12.56 -1.46 -12.31
N PRO A 10 -12.96 -0.75 -11.23
CA PRO A 10 -13.50 0.60 -11.34
C PRO A 10 -12.57 1.50 -12.16
N ALA A 11 -13.13 2.35 -13.03
CA ALA A 11 -12.34 3.14 -13.98
C ALA A 11 -11.25 3.99 -13.32
N ALA A 12 -11.54 4.57 -12.15
CA ALA A 12 -10.57 5.33 -11.38
C ALA A 12 -9.41 4.46 -10.86
N LEU A 13 -9.73 3.31 -10.26
CA LEU A 13 -8.72 2.37 -9.78
C LEU A 13 -7.88 1.80 -10.92
N LYS A 14 -8.49 1.51 -12.07
CA LYS A 14 -7.78 1.07 -13.27
C LYS A 14 -6.75 2.11 -13.72
N ARG A 15 -7.13 3.38 -13.81
CA ARG A 15 -6.23 4.48 -14.19
C ARG A 15 -5.07 4.59 -13.20
N GLU A 16 -5.37 4.65 -11.90
CA GLU A 16 -4.33 4.82 -10.88
C GLU A 16 -3.40 3.60 -10.75
N PHE A 17 -3.90 2.40 -11.05
CA PHE A 17 -3.07 1.20 -11.16
C PHE A 17 -2.07 1.30 -12.32
N GLU A 18 -2.50 1.75 -13.50
CA GLU A 18 -1.59 1.95 -14.63
C GLU A 18 -0.56 3.06 -14.34
N ASP A 19 -0.98 4.16 -13.71
CA ASP A 19 -0.07 5.24 -13.29
C ASP A 19 1.02 4.71 -12.33
N LEU A 20 0.62 3.92 -11.33
CA LEU A 20 1.55 3.32 -10.38
C LEU A 20 2.49 2.32 -11.08
N LYS A 21 1.98 1.50 -12.00
CA LYS A 21 2.76 0.54 -12.78
C LYS A 21 3.82 1.22 -13.65
N SER A 22 3.48 2.37 -14.24
CA SER A 22 4.41 3.17 -15.02
C SER A 22 5.48 3.89 -14.18
N ALA A 23 5.27 4.04 -12.87
CA ALA A 23 6.18 4.76 -11.99
C ALA A 23 7.43 3.97 -11.55
N GLY A 24 7.50 2.66 -11.83
CA GLY A 24 8.73 1.87 -11.64
C GLY A 24 8.98 1.34 -10.23
N PHE A 25 7.96 1.26 -9.37
CA PHE A 25 8.04 0.69 -8.00
C PHE A 25 8.20 -0.85 -7.95
N GLY A 26 8.66 -1.49 -9.03
CA GLY A 26 8.72 -2.95 -9.13
C GLY A 26 7.48 -3.59 -9.78
N GLY A 27 7.23 -4.86 -9.45
CA GLY A 27 6.21 -5.68 -10.10
C GLY A 27 4.82 -5.46 -9.51
N ILE A 28 4.03 -4.54 -10.09
CA ILE A 28 2.69 -4.26 -9.58
C ILE A 28 1.69 -5.24 -10.21
N ARG A 29 1.02 -6.02 -9.36
CA ARG A 29 0.00 -7.00 -9.77
C ARG A 29 -1.38 -6.33 -9.88
N PRO A 30 -2.25 -6.80 -10.79
CA PRO A 30 -3.63 -6.33 -10.86
C PRO A 30 -4.30 -6.35 -9.47
N PRO A 31 -5.09 -5.32 -9.09
CA PRO A 31 -5.78 -5.31 -7.82
C PRO A 31 -6.73 -6.50 -7.67
N GLU A 32 -6.68 -7.16 -6.51
CA GLU A 32 -7.56 -8.27 -6.16
C GLU A 32 -8.76 -7.75 -5.35
N GLN A 33 -9.97 -8.21 -5.67
CA GLN A 33 -11.17 -7.86 -4.90
C GLN A 33 -11.24 -8.68 -3.61
N THR A 34 -11.65 -8.04 -2.52
CA THR A 34 -11.71 -8.60 -1.16
C THR A 34 -12.99 -8.15 -0.44
N ASP A 35 -13.25 -8.72 0.73
CA ASP A 35 -14.43 -8.37 1.53
C ASP A 35 -14.42 -6.92 2.06
N TRP A 36 -13.26 -6.28 2.13
CA TRP A 36 -13.08 -4.88 2.57
C TRP A 36 -12.94 -3.89 1.40
N GLY A 37 -12.69 -4.38 0.18
CA GLY A 37 -12.48 -3.55 -1.00
C GLY A 37 -11.49 -4.17 -1.96
N TRP A 38 -10.32 -3.54 -2.10
CA TRP A 38 -9.30 -3.97 -3.05
C TRP A 38 -7.95 -4.14 -2.35
N CYS A 39 -7.17 -5.10 -2.82
CA CYS A 39 -5.81 -5.35 -2.36
C CYS A 39 -4.85 -5.24 -3.55
N LEU A 40 -3.88 -4.35 -3.45
CA LEU A 40 -2.83 -4.19 -4.46
C LEU A 40 -1.56 -4.78 -3.92
N ARG A 41 -0.90 -5.64 -4.73
CA ARG A 41 0.38 -6.23 -4.38
C ARG A 41 1.49 -5.64 -5.22
N LEU A 42 2.50 -5.09 -4.55
CA LEU A 42 3.72 -4.57 -5.12
C LEU A 42 4.81 -5.62 -4.87
N LYS A 43 5.14 -6.40 -5.90
CA LYS A 43 6.18 -7.45 -5.85
C LYS A 43 7.55 -6.83 -6.03
N GLU A 44 8.52 -7.27 -5.23
CA GLU A 44 9.91 -6.79 -5.35
C GLU A 44 9.99 -5.25 -5.35
N LEU A 45 9.15 -4.62 -4.52
CA LEU A 45 9.16 -3.18 -4.27
C LEU A 45 10.54 -2.77 -3.81
N ILE A 46 11.11 -1.78 -4.49
CA ILE A 46 12.39 -1.19 -4.13
C ILE A 46 12.13 -0.12 -3.07
N LEU A 47 12.65 -0.33 -1.87
CA LEU A 47 12.59 0.63 -0.77
C LEU A 47 13.69 1.69 -0.91
N PRO A 48 13.63 2.82 -0.19
CA PRO A 48 14.59 3.92 -0.32
C PRO A 48 16.06 3.53 -0.09
N ASP A 49 16.33 2.54 0.76
CA ASP A 49 17.68 2.03 1.03
C ASP A 49 18.18 1.04 -0.03
N GLY A 50 17.40 0.82 -1.10
CA GLY A 50 17.71 -0.09 -2.20
C GLY A 50 17.34 -1.54 -1.95
N THR A 51 16.86 -1.89 -0.74
CA THR A 51 16.38 -3.24 -0.44
C THR A 51 15.08 -3.53 -1.20
N ARG A 52 14.80 -4.83 -1.41
CA ARG A 52 13.60 -5.30 -2.09
C ARG A 52 12.73 -6.11 -1.17
N THR A 53 11.42 -5.88 -1.25
CA THR A 53 10.45 -6.68 -0.53
C THR A 53 9.09 -6.66 -1.21
N ASP A 54 8.18 -7.53 -0.77
CA ASP A 54 6.79 -7.44 -1.17
C ASP A 54 6.06 -6.43 -0.28
N ALA A 55 5.14 -5.68 -0.87
CA ALA A 55 4.22 -4.79 -0.14
C ALA A 55 2.76 -4.97 -0.57
N LEU A 56 1.84 -4.58 0.31
CA LEU A 56 0.42 -4.44 0.01
C LEU A 56 -0.04 -3.00 0.22
N VAL A 57 -0.99 -2.57 -0.62
CA VAL A 57 -1.85 -1.43 -0.33
C VAL A 57 -3.28 -1.93 -0.26
N LEU A 58 -3.93 -1.70 0.87
CA LEU A 58 -5.34 -2.03 1.08
C LEU A 58 -6.18 -0.81 0.76
N LEU A 59 -7.22 -0.97 -0.04
CA LEU A 59 -8.16 0.08 -0.43
C LEU A 59 -9.58 -0.29 -0.01
N PRO A 60 -10.40 0.66 0.41
CA PRO A 60 -11.80 0.41 0.76
C PRO A 60 -12.66 0.18 -0.50
N LYS A 61 -13.84 -0.43 -0.33
CA LYS A 61 -14.79 -0.67 -1.44
C LYS A 61 -15.13 0.58 -2.25
N ASN A 62 -15.20 1.73 -1.59
CA ASN A 62 -15.57 3.01 -2.18
C ASN A 62 -14.37 3.83 -2.69
N TYR A 63 -13.15 3.27 -2.72
CA TYR A 63 -11.99 3.93 -3.30
C TYR A 63 -12.29 4.42 -4.74
N PRO A 64 -11.90 5.64 -5.13
CA PRO A 64 -11.04 6.61 -4.43
C PRO A 64 -11.79 7.63 -3.55
N LEU A 65 -13.08 7.46 -3.26
CA LEU A 65 -13.84 8.40 -2.42
C LEU A 65 -13.30 8.43 -0.97
N SER A 66 -12.81 7.30 -0.48
CA SER A 66 -12.06 7.19 0.77
C SER A 66 -10.59 6.88 0.48
N SER A 67 -9.71 7.26 1.40
CA SER A 67 -8.27 7.02 1.33
C SER A 67 -7.94 5.52 1.31
N PRO A 68 -6.70 5.15 0.93
CA PRO A 68 -6.15 3.84 1.25
C PRO A 68 -6.32 3.52 2.75
N ILE A 69 -6.61 2.24 3.05
CA ILE A 69 -6.76 1.72 4.42
C ILE A 69 -5.38 1.63 5.08
N GLY A 70 -4.36 1.20 4.34
CA GLY A 70 -3.02 1.08 4.88
C GLY A 70 -2.03 0.48 3.90
N PHE A 71 -0.76 0.68 4.25
CA PHE A 71 0.40 0.11 3.57
C PHE A 71 0.99 -0.99 4.43
N TYR A 72 1.42 -2.08 3.81
CA TYR A 72 1.96 -3.23 4.51
C TYR A 72 3.24 -3.72 3.87
N LEU A 73 4.23 -4.05 4.68
CA LEU A 73 5.46 -4.73 4.24
C LEU A 73 5.42 -6.20 4.62
N LYS A 74 6.09 -7.03 3.82
CA LYS A 74 6.26 -8.44 4.18
C LYS A 74 6.99 -8.55 5.53
N GLU A 75 6.56 -9.48 6.38
CA GLU A 75 7.12 -9.63 7.73
C GLU A 75 8.63 -9.90 7.76
N ASN A 76 9.14 -10.61 6.76
CA ASN A 76 10.57 -10.94 6.61
C ASN A 76 11.33 -9.90 5.78
N ALA A 77 10.75 -8.72 5.52
CA ALA A 77 11.46 -7.65 4.82
C ALA A 77 12.72 -7.24 5.59
N ILE A 78 13.84 -7.17 4.88
CA ILE A 78 15.12 -6.65 5.37
C ILE A 78 15.06 -5.13 5.20
N LEU A 79 15.02 -4.39 6.31
CA LEU A 79 14.73 -2.94 6.31
C LEU A 79 15.95 -2.06 6.56
N GLY A 80 17.16 -2.63 6.50
CA GLY A 80 18.42 -1.89 6.57
C GLY A 80 18.42 -0.71 7.55
N THR A 81 18.55 0.50 7.00
CA THR A 81 18.60 1.78 7.71
C THR A 81 17.28 2.56 7.69
N LEU A 82 16.21 1.96 7.16
CA LEU A 82 14.90 2.60 7.07
C LEU A 82 14.31 2.83 8.46
N ASP A 83 13.53 3.90 8.58
CA ASP A 83 12.75 4.14 9.77
C ASP A 83 11.63 3.09 9.93
N ARG A 84 11.53 2.56 11.16
CA ARG A 84 10.59 1.52 11.55
C ARG A 84 9.66 1.99 12.66
N SER A 85 9.76 3.25 13.09
CA SER A 85 8.91 3.86 14.13
C SER A 85 7.41 3.71 13.82
N HIS A 86 7.07 3.80 12.52
CA HIS A 86 5.72 3.63 12.00
C HIS A 86 5.37 2.20 11.56
N LEU A 87 6.26 1.22 11.76
CA LEU A 87 6.03 -0.17 11.35
C LEU A 87 5.63 -1.05 12.55
N PHE A 88 4.47 -1.68 12.45
CA PHE A 88 3.86 -2.43 13.55
C PHE A 88 3.75 -3.93 13.22
N GLU A 89 4.20 -4.75 14.17
CA GLU A 89 4.11 -6.21 14.14
C GLU A 89 2.88 -6.70 14.89
N GLY A 90 2.05 -7.52 14.23
CA GLY A 90 0.84 -8.09 14.83
C GLY A 90 -0.25 -7.07 15.22
N ARG A 91 -0.10 -5.79 14.83
CA ARG A 91 -1.04 -4.71 15.14
C ARG A 91 -1.28 -3.83 13.91
N ALA A 92 -2.47 -3.24 13.85
CA ALA A 92 -2.86 -2.24 12.86
C ALA A 92 -3.83 -1.25 13.53
N TYR A 93 -3.84 0.00 13.09
CA TYR A 93 -4.65 1.07 13.69
C TYR A 93 -5.48 1.80 12.62
N HIS A 94 -6.29 2.79 13.04
CA HIS A 94 -7.14 3.61 12.16
C HIS A 94 -8.12 2.82 11.27
N GLY A 95 -8.65 1.70 11.79
CA GLY A 95 -9.57 0.82 11.06
C GLY A 95 -8.87 -0.10 10.05
N ALA A 96 -7.53 -0.09 10.00
CA ALA A 96 -6.77 -1.08 9.25
C ALA A 96 -6.83 -2.45 9.94
N GLN A 97 -6.81 -3.50 9.12
CA GLN A 97 -6.87 -4.88 9.59
C GLN A 97 -5.47 -5.49 9.71
N VAL A 98 -5.29 -6.42 10.64
CA VAL A 98 -4.06 -7.21 10.72
C VAL A 98 -4.09 -8.27 9.62
N ILE A 99 -3.04 -8.33 8.79
CA ILE A 99 -2.89 -9.35 7.75
C ILE A 99 -1.77 -10.32 8.18
N PRO A 100 -2.06 -11.61 8.41
CA PRO A 100 -1.03 -12.58 8.74
C PRO A 100 0.08 -12.63 7.69
N GLY A 101 1.34 -12.58 8.13
CA GLY A 101 2.49 -12.58 7.23
C GLY A 101 2.95 -11.18 6.77
N TRP A 102 2.35 -10.12 7.30
CA TRP A 102 2.61 -8.72 6.93
C TRP A 102 2.65 -7.80 8.14
N ARG A 103 3.48 -6.76 8.05
CA ARG A 103 3.60 -5.68 9.03
C ARG A 103 2.90 -4.45 8.50
N TRP A 104 2.06 -3.85 9.33
CA TRP A 104 1.33 -2.65 8.95
C TRP A 104 2.20 -1.43 9.16
N PHE A 105 2.25 -0.55 8.16
CA PHE A 105 2.95 0.73 8.23
C PHE A 105 1.93 1.86 8.40
N CYS A 106 2.14 2.69 9.42
CA CYS A 106 1.33 3.86 9.72
C CYS A 106 1.65 5.03 8.79
N GLY A 107 1.34 4.86 7.51
CA GLY A 107 1.29 5.93 6.52
C GLY A 107 -0.17 6.26 6.23
N ILE A 108 -0.86 6.96 7.14
CA ILE A 108 -2.25 7.37 6.94
C ILE A 108 -2.30 8.60 6.04
N ALA A 109 -3.16 8.57 5.02
CA ALA A 109 -3.38 9.72 4.14
C ALA A 109 -4.39 10.71 4.74
N GLU A 110 -4.03 11.37 5.84
CA GLU A 110 -4.87 12.39 6.46
C GLU A 110 -5.20 13.52 5.46
N GLY A 111 -6.44 14.02 5.53
CA GLY A 111 -6.89 15.06 4.60
C GLY A 111 -7.05 14.60 3.14
N TRP A 112 -7.25 13.29 2.90
CA TRP A 112 -7.47 12.73 1.56
C TRP A 112 -8.52 13.50 0.73
N ARG A 113 -8.15 13.88 -0.49
CA ARG A 113 -9.03 14.58 -1.43
C ARG A 113 -9.15 13.78 -2.73
N PRO A 114 -10.28 13.09 -2.96
CA PRO A 114 -10.50 12.34 -4.19
C PRO A 114 -10.29 13.22 -5.42
N GLY A 115 -9.55 12.72 -6.41
CA GLY A 115 -9.23 13.45 -7.65
C GLY A 115 -8.11 14.48 -7.53
N ARG A 116 -7.61 14.78 -6.32
CA ARG A 116 -6.35 15.54 -6.11
C ARG A 116 -5.23 14.64 -5.62
N HIS A 117 -5.54 13.68 -4.76
CA HIS A 117 -4.61 12.66 -4.32
C HIS A 117 -4.82 11.39 -5.14
N SER A 118 -3.73 10.65 -5.34
CA SER A 118 -3.70 9.39 -6.09
C SER A 118 -2.94 8.32 -5.32
N LEU A 119 -3.16 7.07 -5.72
CA LEU A 119 -2.39 5.93 -5.23
C LEU A 119 -0.87 6.13 -5.37
N LEU A 120 -0.44 6.69 -6.50
CA LEU A 120 0.97 7.01 -6.73
C LEU A 120 1.49 8.02 -5.71
N SER A 121 0.75 9.12 -5.48
CA SER A 121 1.14 10.11 -4.48
C SER A 121 1.19 9.52 -3.06
N TYR A 122 0.27 8.61 -2.75
CA TYR A 122 0.23 7.91 -1.47
C TYR A 122 1.48 7.03 -1.26
N VAL A 123 1.81 6.21 -2.26
CA VAL A 123 3.01 5.35 -2.20
C VAL A 123 4.27 6.19 -2.08
N ASN A 124 4.37 7.32 -2.79
CA ASN A 124 5.52 8.23 -2.67
C ASN A 124 5.68 8.81 -1.26
N VAL A 125 4.58 9.21 -0.62
CA VAL A 125 4.61 9.70 0.77
C VAL A 125 5.08 8.58 1.71
N VAL A 126 4.56 7.36 1.55
CA VAL A 126 5.02 6.21 2.34
C VAL A 126 6.52 5.95 2.16
N MET A 127 7.03 5.99 0.93
CA MET A 127 8.47 5.85 0.68
C MET A 127 9.28 6.96 1.33
N THR A 128 8.75 8.19 1.37
CA THR A 128 9.41 9.32 2.02
C THR A 128 9.50 9.10 3.52
N LEU A 129 8.41 8.65 4.16
CA LEU A 129 8.38 8.36 5.60
C LEU A 129 9.37 7.26 6.00
N PHE A 130 9.56 6.22 5.17
CA PHE A 130 10.60 5.21 5.44
C PHE A 130 12.03 5.78 5.43
N ASN A 131 12.25 6.91 4.77
CA ASN A 131 13.55 7.56 4.64
C ASN A 131 13.76 8.68 5.68
N GLU A 132 12.72 9.07 6.41
CA GLU A 132 12.81 10.03 7.51
C GLU A 132 13.41 9.33 8.73
N VAL A 133 14.73 9.29 8.81
CA VAL A 133 15.41 8.95 10.06
C VAL A 133 15.18 10.11 11.01
N GLU A 134 14.34 9.95 12.03
CA GLU A 134 14.32 10.89 13.16
C GLU A 134 15.75 10.96 13.73
N ASN A 135 16.43 12.09 13.51
CA ASN A 135 17.69 12.38 14.18
C ASN A 135 17.39 12.52 15.68
N GLN A 136 17.59 11.44 16.43
CA GLN A 136 17.69 11.48 17.90
C GLN A 136 19.14 11.72 18.31
#